data_AF-A0AAP0RSP7-F1
#
_entry.id   AF-A0AAP0RSP7-F1
#
_cell.length_a   1.000
_cell.length_b   1.000
_cell.length_c   1.000
_cell.angle_alpha   90.00
_cell.angle_beta   90.00
_cell.angle_gamma   90.00
#
_symmetry.space_group_name_H-M   'P 1'
#
loop_
_entity.id
_entity.type
_entity.pdbx_description
1 polymer ?
#
loop_
_entity_poly.entity_id
_entity_poly.type
_entity_poly.pdbx_seq_one_letter_code
_entity_poly.pdbx_strand_id
1 'polypeptide(L)'
;MGKSTLLKLLAWRKIPVPKNIDVLLVEREVIGDDKTALEAVVSANEELVKLRQEVVFLQNSSSVAGEKDNDDNYDGDEAGEKLAELYDKLQVMGSDAAEAKASKILAGLGFTKDMQGRAT
;
A
#
# COMPACT_ATOMS: atom_id res chain seq x y z
N MET A 1 27.79 -17.72 14.03
CA MET A 1 27.00 -16.92 15.00
C MET A 1 27.08 -15.47 14.58
N GLY A 2 25.97 -14.72 14.49
CA GLY A 2 25.98 -13.28 14.16
C GLY A 2 25.26 -12.85 12.87
N LYS A 3 24.74 -13.79 12.07
CA LYS A 3 24.02 -13.48 10.82
C LYS A 3 22.76 -12.63 11.06
N SER A 4 21.89 -13.06 11.97
CA SER A 4 20.68 -12.30 12.34
C SER A 4 21.00 -10.95 12.95
N THR A 5 22.07 -10.86 13.75
CA THR A 5 22.54 -9.58 14.32
C THR A 5 22.98 -8.62 13.23
N LEU A 6 23.74 -9.09 12.24
CA LEU A 6 24.16 -8.28 11.10
C LEU A 6 22.96 -7.75 10.30
N LEU A 7 21.99 -8.62 10.00
CA LEU A 7 20.78 -8.23 9.28
C LEU A 7 19.95 -7.19 10.05
N LYS A 8 19.81 -7.34 11.37
CA LYS A 8 19.17 -6.35 12.25
C LYS A 8 19.89 -5.00 12.23
N LEU A 9 21.22 -5.00 12.30
CA LEU A 9 22.01 -3.77 12.27
C LEU A 9 21.92 -3.05 10.91
N LEU A 10 21.82 -3.79 9.81
CA LEU A 10 21.57 -3.23 8.48
C LEU A 10 20.17 -2.60 8.39
N ALA A 11 19.13 -3.31 8.86
CA ALA A 11 17.76 -2.82 8.87
C ALA A 11 17.60 -1.56 9.74
N TRP A 12 18.26 -1.53 10.90
CA TRP A 12 18.28 -0.36 11.79
C TRP A 12 19.23 0.75 11.32
N ARG A 13 19.87 0.61 10.15
CA ARG A 13 20.87 1.53 9.60
C ARG A 13 21.97 1.92 10.61
N LYS A 14 22.33 0.99 11.51
CA LYS A 14 23.47 1.12 12.43
C LYS A 14 24.81 0.89 11.71
N ILE A 15 24.73 0.36 10.50
CA ILE A 15 25.80 0.28 9.52
C ILE A 15 25.44 1.28 8.40
N PRO A 16 26.41 2.00 7.79
CA PRO A 16 26.12 2.95 6.73
C PRO A 16 25.37 2.31 5.56
N VAL A 17 24.17 2.81 5.28
CA VAL A 17 23.37 2.46 4.10
C VAL A 17 22.98 3.76 3.40
N PRO A 18 23.20 3.89 2.08
CA PRO A 18 22.75 5.04 1.30
C PRO A 18 21.26 5.37 1.52
N LYS A 19 20.91 6.66 1.46
CA LYS A 19 19.53 7.12 1.72
C LYS A 19 18.54 6.73 0.62
N ASN A 20 19.04 6.47 -0.59
CA ASN A 20 18.24 6.09 -1.76
C ASN A 20 17.98 4.57 -1.86
N ILE A 21 18.33 3.80 -0.82
CA ILE A 21 18.11 2.35 -0.77
C ILE A 21 17.16 2.06 0.38
N ASP A 22 16.02 1.46 0.09
CA ASP A 22 15.13 0.99 1.13
C ASP A 22 15.55 -0.38 1.64
N VAL A 23 15.49 -0.54 2.96
CA VAL A 23 15.88 -1.79 3.64
C VAL A 23 14.69 -2.27 4.45
N LEU A 24 14.11 -3.39 4.03
CA LEU A 24 13.04 -4.08 4.73
C LEU A 24 13.55 -5.44 5.22
N LEU A 25 13.46 -5.70 6.53
CA LEU A 25 13.87 -6.95 7.13
C LEU A 25 12.64 -7.78 7.52
N VAL A 26 12.50 -8.96 6.91
CA VAL A 26 11.42 -9.90 7.19
C VAL A 26 11.87 -10.85 8.32
N GLU A 27 11.40 -10.63 9.54
CA GLU A 27 11.85 -11.41 10.71
C GLU A 27 10.88 -12.51 11.17
N ARG A 28 9.58 -12.36 10.93
CA ARG A 28 8.55 -13.26 11.49
C ARG A 28 7.36 -13.43 10.57
N GLU A 29 6.60 -14.48 10.85
CA GLU A 29 5.31 -14.80 10.24
C GLU A 29 4.28 -13.72 10.56
N VAL A 30 3.32 -13.54 9.65
CA VAL A 30 2.13 -12.72 9.88
C VAL A 30 1.28 -13.43 10.93
N ILE A 31 0.79 -12.70 11.93
CA ILE A 31 -0.21 -13.22 12.88
C ILE A 31 -1.47 -13.47 12.07
N GLY A 32 -2.01 -14.68 12.11
CA GLY A 32 -3.26 -15.00 11.42
C GLY A 32 -4.35 -14.01 11.78
N ASP A 33 -4.94 -13.41 10.76
CA ASP A 33 -5.94 -12.35 10.82
C ASP A 33 -7.02 -12.69 9.78
N ASP A 34 -8.19 -12.07 9.88
CA ASP A 34 -9.34 -12.39 9.03
C ASP A 34 -9.10 -12.07 7.53
N LYS A 35 -7.97 -11.42 7.21
CA LYS A 35 -7.56 -11.09 5.84
C LYS A 35 -7.15 -12.33 5.07
N THR A 36 -7.51 -12.36 3.80
CA THR A 36 -7.03 -13.40 2.89
C THR A 36 -5.52 -13.27 2.65
N ALA A 37 -4.88 -14.37 2.25
CA ALA A 37 -3.45 -14.32 1.92
C ALA A 37 -3.15 -13.31 0.80
N LEU A 38 -4.07 -13.15 -0.16
CA LEU A 38 -3.93 -12.16 -1.24
C LEU A 38 -4.00 -10.73 -0.71
N GLU A 39 -4.98 -10.41 0.13
CA GLU A 39 -5.11 -9.10 0.77
C GLU A 39 -3.92 -8.79 1.68
N ALA A 40 -3.43 -9.77 2.43
CA ALA A 40 -2.25 -9.61 3.28
C ALA A 40 -1.04 -9.14 2.45
N VAL A 41 -0.78 -9.77 1.30
CA VAL A 41 0.33 -9.38 0.41
C VAL A 41 0.11 -8.01 -0.25
N VAL A 42 -1.11 -7.70 -0.69
CA VAL A 42 -1.41 -6.38 -1.27
C VAL A 42 -1.26 -5.28 -0.20
N SER A 43 -1.73 -5.54 1.02
CA SER A 43 -1.66 -4.60 2.14
C SER A 43 -0.23 -4.35 2.65
N ALA A 44 0.69 -5.28 2.39
CA ALA A 44 2.11 -5.10 2.72
C ALA A 44 2.75 -3.96 1.92
N ASN A 45 2.17 -3.55 0.79
CA ASN A 45 2.57 -2.32 0.10
C ASN A 45 1.92 -1.10 0.76
N GLU A 46 2.54 -0.60 1.83
CA GLU A 46 2.01 0.52 2.60
C GLU A 46 1.80 1.79 1.78
N GLU A 47 2.67 2.09 0.81
CA GLU A 47 2.55 3.29 -0.03
C GLU A 47 1.29 3.24 -0.88
N LEU A 48 1.06 2.10 -1.54
CA LEU A 48 -0.16 1.86 -2.31
C LEU A 48 -1.41 1.95 -1.43
N VAL A 49 -1.38 1.38 -0.22
CA VAL A 49 -2.50 1.47 0.73
C VAL A 49 -2.77 2.92 1.14
N LYS A 50 -1.72 3.69 1.45
CA LYS A 50 -1.84 5.11 1.83
C LYS A 50 -2.47 5.93 0.70
N LEU A 51 -2.00 5.77 -0.54
CA LEU A 51 -2.59 6.49 -1.68
C LEU A 51 -4.06 6.10 -1.92
N ARG A 52 -4.42 4.81 -1.82
CA ARG A 52 -5.83 4.38 -1.95
C ARG A 52 -6.71 5.00 -0.88
N GLN A 53 -6.23 5.09 0.36
CA GLN A 53 -6.96 5.72 1.46
C GLN A 53 -7.13 7.23 1.24
N GLU A 54 -6.08 7.90 0.76
CA GLU A 54 -6.11 9.34 0.46
C GLU A 54 -7.11 9.68 -0.65
N VAL A 55 -7.15 8.88 -1.72
CA VAL A 55 -8.16 9.04 -2.79
C VAL A 55 -9.58 8.87 -2.25
N VAL A 56 -9.84 7.83 -1.46
CA VAL A 56 -11.16 7.61 -0.85
C VAL A 56 -11.54 8.76 0.08
N PHE A 57 -10.59 9.27 0.88
CA PHE A 57 -10.82 10.39 1.79
C PHE A 57 -11.17 11.69 1.04
N LEU A 58 -10.41 12.02 -0.01
CA LEU A 58 -10.66 13.20 -0.83
C LEU A 58 -11.97 13.07 -1.62
N GLN A 59 -12.25 11.88 -2.17
CA GLN A 59 -13.51 11.62 -2.87
C GLN A 59 -14.71 11.80 -1.94
N ASN A 60 -14.67 11.23 -0.73
CA ASN A 60 -15.73 11.39 0.27
C ASN A 60 -15.90 12.86 0.69
N SER A 61 -14.80 13.56 0.94
CA SER A 61 -14.82 15.00 1.29
C SER A 61 -15.44 15.85 0.18
N SER A 62 -15.12 15.55 -1.09
CA SER A 62 -15.68 16.26 -2.25
C SER A 62 -17.18 15.99 -2.45
N SER A 63 -17.65 14.76 -2.19
CA SER A 63 -19.09 14.43 -2.28
C SER A 63 -19.92 15.06 -1.16
N VAL A 64 -19.36 15.26 0.04
CA VAL A 64 -20.06 15.89 1.18
C VAL A 64 -20.18 17.42 1.00
N ALA A 65 -19.23 18.04 0.29
CA ALA A 65 -19.29 19.47 -0.03
C ALA A 65 -20.39 19.83 -1.06
N GLY A 66 -20.85 18.86 -1.85
CA GLY A 66 -21.91 19.07 -2.85
C GLY A 66 -23.34 19.22 -2.28
N GLU A 67 -23.57 18.93 -0.98
CA GLU A 67 -24.90 19.03 -0.35
C GLU A 67 -25.10 20.31 0.49
N LYS A 68 -24.05 21.11 0.72
CA LYS A 68 -24.17 22.38 1.45
C LYS A 68 -23.98 23.56 0.50
N ASP A 69 -25.10 24.24 0.27
CA ASP A 69 -25.27 25.50 -0.45
C ASP A 69 -24.06 26.45 -0.49
N ASN A 70 -23.83 26.99 -1.69
CA ASN A 70 -23.48 28.39 -1.97
C ASN A 70 -22.60 29.13 -0.93
N ASP A 71 -21.28 29.05 -1.05
CA ASP A 71 -20.37 30.22 -0.95
C ASP A 71 -18.93 29.80 -1.36
N ASP A 72 -18.25 30.65 -2.14
CA ASP A 72 -16.81 30.63 -2.47
C ASP A 72 -16.21 29.41 -3.23
N ASN A 73 -16.39 29.41 -4.55
CA ASN A 73 -15.70 28.58 -5.55
C ASN A 73 -14.18 28.85 -5.63
N TYR A 74 -13.40 28.36 -4.67
CA TYR A 74 -11.93 28.24 -4.79
C TYR A 74 -11.39 26.87 -4.33
N ASP A 75 -12.01 26.22 -3.34
CA ASP A 75 -11.50 24.94 -2.77
C ASP A 75 -11.88 23.69 -3.59
N GLY A 76 -12.92 23.77 -4.44
CA GLY A 76 -13.40 22.63 -5.24
C GLY A 76 -12.45 22.22 -6.37
N ASP A 77 -11.83 23.20 -7.04
CA ASP A 77 -10.88 22.96 -8.13
C ASP A 77 -9.56 22.36 -7.59
N GLU A 78 -9.05 22.84 -6.45
CA GLU A 78 -7.80 22.33 -5.85
C GLU A 78 -7.94 20.87 -5.38
N ALA A 79 -9.10 20.48 -4.85
CA ALA A 79 -9.38 19.09 -4.49
C ALA A 79 -9.46 18.17 -5.72
N GLY A 80 -10.02 18.66 -6.83
CA GLY A 80 -10.08 17.96 -8.10
C GLY A 80 -8.70 17.73 -8.72
N GLU A 81 -7.84 18.75 -8.72
CA GLU A 81 -6.46 18.66 -9.20
C GLU A 81 -5.64 17.65 -8.38
N LYS A 82 -5.72 17.71 -7.05
CA LYS A 82 -5.05 16.73 -6.15
C LYS A 82 -5.52 15.30 -6.40
N LEU A 83 -6.82 15.10 -6.62
CA LEU A 83 -7.37 13.78 -6.96
C LEU A 83 -6.79 13.27 -8.28
N ALA A 84 -6.71 14.11 -9.31
CA ALA A 84 -6.12 13.74 -10.59
C ALA A 84 -4.64 13.32 -10.43
N GLU A 85 -3.85 14.08 -9.67
CA GLU A 85 -2.45 13.71 -9.39
C GLU A 85 -2.31 12.37 -8.66
N LEU A 86 -3.21 12.07 -7.71
CA LEU A 86 -3.19 10.79 -6.99
C LEU A 86 -3.57 9.63 -7.90
N TYR A 87 -4.52 9.81 -8.81
CA TYR A 87 -4.85 8.79 -9.82
C TYR A 87 -3.67 8.53 -10.76
N ASP A 88 -2.97 9.56 -11.21
CA ASP A 88 -1.75 9.41 -12.01
C ASP A 88 -0.67 8.63 -11.24
N LYS A 89 -0.45 8.95 -9.97
CA LYS A 89 0.48 8.22 -9.10
C LYS A 89 0.08 6.75 -8.92
N LEU A 90 -1.21 6.47 -8.72
CA LEU A 90 -1.73 5.09 -8.63
C LEU A 90 -1.54 4.30 -9.92
N GLN A 91 -1.72 4.95 -11.08
CA GLN A 91 -1.47 4.34 -12.39
C GLN A 91 0.01 4.01 -12.58
N VAL A 92 0.92 4.93 -12.24
CA VAL A 92 2.36 4.72 -12.32
C VAL A 92 2.82 3.58 -11.40
N MET A 93 2.27 3.49 -10.19
CA MET A 93 2.54 2.36 -9.28
C MET A 93 1.92 1.03 -9.76
N GLY A 94 1.03 1.07 -10.75
CA GLY A 94 0.33 -0.10 -11.27
C GLY A 94 -0.63 -0.70 -10.25
N SER A 95 -1.43 0.15 -9.59
CA SER A 95 -2.45 -0.24 -8.60
C SER A 95 -3.35 -1.37 -9.12
N ASP A 96 -3.81 -1.30 -10.37
CA ASP A 96 -4.71 -2.28 -10.97
C ASP A 96 -4.05 -3.66 -11.14
N ALA A 97 -2.73 -3.68 -11.33
CA ALA A 97 -1.96 -4.91 -11.46
C ALA A 97 -1.48 -5.47 -10.11
N ALA A 98 -1.74 -4.78 -8.99
CA ALA A 98 -1.20 -5.15 -7.68
C ALA A 98 -1.70 -6.53 -7.22
N GLU A 99 -2.98 -6.84 -7.41
CA GLU A 99 -3.56 -8.14 -7.05
C GLU A 99 -3.00 -9.27 -7.92
N ALA A 100 -2.86 -9.05 -9.23
CA ALA A 100 -2.27 -10.02 -10.14
C ALA A 100 -0.80 -10.31 -9.79
N LYS A 101 -0.04 -9.27 -9.42
CA LYS A 101 1.35 -9.41 -8.93
C LYS A 101 1.38 -10.19 -7.60
N ALA A 102 0.52 -9.86 -6.65
CA ALA A 102 0.41 -10.56 -5.37
C ALA A 102 0.07 -12.05 -5.56
N SER A 103 -0.93 -12.34 -6.40
CA SER A 103 -1.31 -13.71 -6.75
C SER A 103 -0.17 -14.50 -7.39
N LYS A 104 0.61 -13.86 -8.27
CA LYS A 104 1.80 -14.48 -8.88
C LYS A 104 2.90 -14.79 -7.86
N ILE A 105 3.15 -13.90 -6.90
CA ILE A 105 4.11 -14.14 -5.81
C ILE A 105 3.65 -15.32 -4.96
N LEU A 106 2.39 -15.31 -4.53
CA LEU A 106 1.80 -16.38 -3.72
C LEU A 106 1.83 -17.74 -4.44
N ALA A 107 1.51 -17.76 -5.74
CA ALA A 107 1.63 -18.97 -6.55
C ALA A 107 3.08 -19.48 -6.61
N GLY A 108 4.07 -18.59 -6.73
CA GLY A 108 5.49 -18.95 -6.68
C GLY A 108 5.95 -19.50 -5.31
N LEU A 109 5.24 -19.15 -4.24
CA LEU A 109 5.44 -19.67 -2.88
C LEU A 109 4.60 -20.93 -2.58
N GLY A 110 3.84 -21.44 -3.56
CA GLY A 110 3.06 -22.67 -3.43
C GLY A 110 1.60 -22.48 -2.97
N PHE A 111 1.08 -21.26 -2.90
CA PHE A 111 -0.32 -21.01 -2.58
C PHE A 111 -1.20 -21.24 -3.81
N THR A 112 -2.10 -22.21 -3.75
CA THR A 112 -3.15 -22.42 -4.75
C THR A 112 -4.18 -21.29 -4.72
N LYS A 113 -5.01 -21.16 -5.76
CA LYS A 113 -6.06 -20.11 -5.79
C LYS A 113 -7.00 -20.19 -4.59
N ASP A 114 -7.38 -21.39 -4.17
CA ASP A 114 -8.24 -21.59 -3.01
C ASP A 114 -7.55 -21.18 -1.71
N MET A 115 -6.24 -21.43 -1.59
CA MET A 115 -5.44 -20.98 -0.45
C MET A 115 -5.27 -19.46 -0.42
N GLN A 116 -5.18 -18.82 -1.59
CA GLN A 116 -5.04 -17.35 -1.68
C GLN A 116 -6.27 -16.61 -1.16
N GLY A 117 -7.46 -17.17 -1.36
CA GLY A 117 -8.73 -16.62 -0.87
C GLY A 117 -9.11 -17.04 0.54
N ARG A 118 -8.28 -17.84 1.21
CA ARG A 118 -8.52 -18.26 2.60
C ARG A 118 -7.93 -17.24 3.57
N ALA A 119 -8.66 -16.96 4.66
CA ALA A 119 -8.14 -16.17 5.78
C ALA A 119 -6.88 -16.82 6.36
N THR A 120 -5.86 -16.00 6.64
CA THR A 120 -4.54 -16.45 7.12
C THR A 120 -4.45 -16.58 8.61
#